data_AF-A0A7H8N0N0-F1
#
_entry.id   AF-A0A7H8N0N0-F1
#
_cell.length_a   1.000
_cell.length_b   1.000
_cell.length_c   1.000
_cell.angle_alpha   90.00
_cell.angle_beta   90.00
_cell.angle_gamma   90.00
#
_symmetry.space_group_name_H-M   'P 1'
#
loop_
_entity.id
_entity.type
_entity.pdbx_description
1 polymer ?
#
loop_
_entity_poly.entity_id
_entity_poly.type
_entity_poly.pdbx_seq_one_letter_code
_entity_poly.pdbx_strand_id
1 'polypeptide(L)'
;MSSLFRNHKSSSGEGARSRLGGRGGRGRMVALSLAGVLLAGGIGWTATQHGPSAESDTVGVVSASGSPDGVQTLVSAEGSGYALAEDGSGIYKVTALDAWVKVGDGARQIFGGGAGLFATSQQDGSIARYADGGWTRIGDPGAEFAVTDEGLFGLTPDKSAVNQWTSEKGWTTVGGPAEHLYGGGAGLFATSQQDGSIARYADGGWTRIGDPGAEFAVTDEGLFGLTPDKSAVNQWTSEKGWTTVGGPAEHLYGGDRGLLATARDTGNVMRLDTRQGTWETIGGPGALFLSVNSTVYGVGPDRAGVARLVSPGNWLRTAGLTDVQPAAVSADQKVQRLNEFTQQGDEAFNAWVAARASHFANEPDPYKFNWEDNGCNVVKNSLEVAGFRFKNACVRHDFGYRNYQEALGEEGFRHGVAGQTGLGDQSPKAMIDLVFKQDLHKECNRPVMSGRYPVARPAIQVSACTAAADEMVEAVVAAGS
;
A
#
# COMPACT_ATOMS: atom_id res chain seq x y z
N MET A 1 0.40 53.16 54.37
CA MET A 1 -0.91 53.14 55.05
C MET A 1 -1.81 52.26 54.20
N SER A 2 -1.82 50.94 54.43
CA SER A 2 -2.69 50.20 55.40
C SER A 2 -4.15 50.23 54.92
N SER A 3 -4.91 49.15 54.74
CA SER A 3 -5.02 47.85 55.42
C SER A 3 -5.85 46.92 54.48
N LEU A 4 -5.42 45.72 54.09
CA LEU A 4 -5.59 44.42 54.78
C LEU A 4 -7.05 44.08 55.16
N PHE A 5 -7.60 43.03 54.53
CA PHE A 5 -7.95 41.79 55.25
C PHE A 5 -7.74 40.55 54.36
N ARG A 6 -7.18 39.54 55.01
CA ARG A 6 -6.64 38.26 54.53
C ARG A 6 -7.61 37.17 54.99
N ASN A 7 -7.85 36.11 54.20
CA ASN A 7 -7.72 34.74 54.70
C ASN A 7 -7.73 33.65 53.62
N HIS A 8 -6.89 32.65 53.88
CA HIS A 8 -6.54 31.48 53.09
C HIS A 8 -7.62 30.38 53.04
N LYS A 9 -7.62 29.60 51.95
CA LYS A 9 -7.42 28.14 52.02
C LYS A 9 -6.96 27.54 50.68
N SER A 10 -6.31 26.39 50.80
CA SER A 10 -5.33 25.72 49.93
C SER A 10 -5.85 25.03 48.66
N SER A 11 -4.88 24.76 47.78
CA SER A 11 -4.88 24.00 46.53
C SER A 11 -5.24 22.51 46.60
N SER A 12 -5.90 22.03 45.55
CA SER A 12 -5.64 20.80 44.76
C SER A 12 -6.67 20.84 43.62
N GLY A 13 -6.37 20.77 42.32
CA GLY A 13 -5.38 19.96 41.65
C GLY A 13 -6.09 18.79 40.93
N GLU A 14 -7.05 19.07 40.03
CA GLU A 14 -7.74 18.05 39.24
C GLU A 14 -7.68 18.40 37.75
N GLY A 15 -6.80 17.69 37.05
CA GLY A 15 -6.65 17.76 35.60
C GLY A 15 -7.67 16.86 34.90
N ALA A 16 -8.54 17.45 34.11
CA ALA A 16 -9.39 16.74 33.16
C ALA A 16 -8.52 16.28 31.97
N ARG A 17 -8.21 14.98 31.92
CA ARG A 17 -7.59 14.33 30.76
C ARG A 17 -8.64 14.17 29.66
N SER A 18 -8.45 14.87 28.54
CA SER A 18 -9.13 14.59 27.29
C SER A 18 -8.65 13.24 26.75
N ARG A 19 -9.61 12.39 26.34
CA ARG A 19 -9.37 11.10 25.70
C ARG A 19 -8.81 11.32 24.30
N LEU A 20 -7.54 10.99 24.09
CA LEU A 20 -6.95 10.81 22.76
C LEU A 20 -7.45 9.48 22.20
N GLY A 21 -8.41 9.55 21.28
CA GLY A 21 -8.73 8.44 20.39
C GLY A 21 -7.62 8.28 19.37
N GLY A 22 -6.90 7.16 19.44
CA GLY A 22 -5.92 6.77 18.42
C GLY A 22 -6.65 6.44 17.12
N ARG A 23 -6.55 7.33 16.13
CA ARG A 23 -6.93 7.05 14.74
C ARG A 23 -5.84 6.18 14.14
N GLY A 24 -6.18 4.93 13.80
CA GLY A 24 -5.36 4.08 12.94
C GLY A 24 -5.33 4.66 11.54
N GLY A 25 -4.14 5.00 11.06
CA GLY A 25 -3.90 5.46 9.69
C GLY A 25 -4.12 4.32 8.70
N ARG A 26 -5.03 4.54 7.74
CA ARG A 26 -5.27 3.67 6.59
C ARG A 26 -4.44 4.25 5.43
N GLY A 27 -3.46 3.49 4.93
CA GLY A 27 -2.48 3.97 3.94
C GLY A 27 -3.05 4.11 2.53
N ARG A 28 -2.71 5.20 1.82
CA ARG A 28 -3.44 5.71 0.62
C ARG A 28 -2.49 6.39 -0.40
N MET A 29 -2.67 6.26 -1.73
CA MET A 29 -1.71 6.84 -2.71
C MET A 29 -2.13 6.94 -4.20
N VAL A 30 -1.83 8.06 -4.89
CA VAL A 30 -1.91 8.20 -6.37
C VAL A 30 -0.50 8.18 -6.99
N ALA A 31 -0.32 7.52 -8.14
CA ALA A 31 0.86 7.68 -8.99
C ALA A 31 0.71 8.87 -9.95
N LEU A 32 1.79 9.61 -10.15
CA LEU A 32 1.83 10.67 -11.16
C LEU A 32 1.63 10.12 -12.56
N SER A 33 0.81 10.86 -13.29
CA SER A 33 0.73 10.78 -14.74
C SER A 33 1.97 11.46 -15.32
N LEU A 34 2.71 10.74 -16.15
CA LEU A 34 3.57 11.38 -17.13
C LEU A 34 2.67 12.28 -17.99
N ALA A 35 2.71 13.59 -17.77
CA ALA A 35 2.29 14.54 -18.78
C ALA A 35 3.21 14.32 -19.99
N GLY A 36 2.73 13.52 -20.95
CA GLY A 36 3.43 13.26 -22.19
C GLY A 36 3.68 14.56 -22.93
N VAL A 37 4.94 14.98 -22.99
CA VAL A 37 5.39 15.95 -23.99
C VAL A 37 5.33 15.23 -25.34
N LEU A 38 4.24 15.42 -26.09
CA LEU A 38 4.16 15.07 -27.50
C LEU A 38 5.07 16.02 -28.29
N LEU A 39 6.30 15.59 -28.58
CA LEU A 39 7.13 16.23 -29.61
C LEU A 39 6.65 15.75 -30.99
N ALA A 40 5.86 16.59 -31.66
CA ALA A 40 5.58 16.45 -33.08
C ALA A 40 6.80 16.90 -33.89
N GLY A 41 7.66 15.95 -34.28
CA GLY A 41 8.78 16.17 -35.20
C GLY A 41 8.42 15.70 -36.62
N GLY A 42 8.07 16.63 -37.50
CA GLY A 42 7.99 16.36 -38.93
C GLY A 42 9.38 16.33 -39.56
N ILE A 43 9.69 15.27 -40.31
CA ILE A 43 10.89 15.20 -41.15
C ILE A 43 10.48 14.79 -42.56
N GLY A 44 10.70 15.70 -43.51
CA GLY A 44 10.55 15.48 -44.94
C GLY A 44 11.65 14.59 -45.48
N TRP A 45 11.27 13.72 -46.42
CA TRP A 45 12.16 12.81 -47.12
C TRP A 45 12.76 13.48 -48.36
N THR A 46 14.08 13.34 -48.54
CA THR A 46 14.69 13.34 -49.89
C THR A 46 15.56 12.11 -50.02
N ALA A 47 15.20 11.29 -51.02
CA ALA A 47 15.82 10.02 -51.35
C ALA A 47 17.03 10.17 -52.27
N THR A 48 17.99 9.27 -52.13
CA THR A 48 18.74 8.73 -53.28
C THR A 48 19.13 7.27 -53.03
N GLN A 49 18.66 6.41 -53.92
CA GLN A 49 18.85 4.96 -53.98
C GLN A 49 20.25 4.58 -54.46
N HIS A 50 20.70 3.35 -54.16
CA HIS A 50 21.36 2.38 -55.08
C HIS A 50 21.33 0.97 -54.41
N GLY A 51 20.59 0.00 -54.98
CA GLY A 51 20.65 -1.45 -54.65
C GLY A 51 21.55 -2.23 -55.64
N PRO A 52 21.41 -3.57 -55.88
CA PRO A 52 20.50 -4.59 -55.29
C PRO A 52 21.20 -5.93 -54.88
N SER A 53 20.60 -6.86 -54.11
CA SER A 53 19.92 -8.13 -54.54
C SER A 53 20.03 -9.12 -53.34
N ALA A 54 19.13 -10.05 -52.96
CA ALA A 54 17.90 -10.59 -53.52
C ALA A 54 16.98 -11.19 -52.42
N GLU A 55 15.67 -10.94 -52.59
CA GLU A 55 14.42 -11.67 -52.30
C GLU A 55 14.31 -12.78 -51.23
N SER A 56 13.34 -12.57 -50.33
CA SER A 56 12.21 -13.49 -50.12
C SER A 56 11.01 -12.72 -49.55
N ASP A 57 9.95 -12.61 -50.33
CA ASP A 57 8.67 -11.98 -49.98
C ASP A 57 7.95 -12.69 -48.82
N THR A 58 7.42 -11.91 -47.88
CA THR A 58 5.98 -11.93 -47.53
C THR A 58 5.59 -10.59 -46.88
N VAL A 59 4.66 -9.90 -47.54
CA VAL A 59 3.99 -8.71 -47.05
C VAL A 59 2.91 -9.10 -46.04
N GLY A 60 2.93 -8.43 -44.89
CA GLY A 60 1.90 -8.53 -43.86
C GLY A 60 2.19 -7.57 -42.71
N VAL A 61 2.25 -6.27 -43.01
CA VAL A 61 2.23 -5.24 -41.96
C VAL A 61 0.84 -5.28 -41.32
N VAL A 62 0.78 -5.86 -40.13
CA VAL A 62 -0.32 -5.63 -39.19
C VAL A 62 0.27 -4.87 -38.02
N SER A 63 -0.36 -3.74 -37.73
CA SER A 63 -0.04 -2.75 -36.71
C SER A 63 0.23 -3.39 -35.34
N ALA A 64 1.13 -2.75 -34.59
CA ALA A 64 1.46 -3.06 -33.21
C ALA A 64 0.19 -3.15 -32.35
N SER A 65 -0.21 -4.37 -32.01
CA SER A 65 -0.99 -4.62 -30.81
C SER A 65 0.02 -4.67 -29.67
N GLY A 66 -0.12 -3.79 -28.68
CA GLY A 66 0.56 -3.96 -27.40
C GLY A 66 0.28 -5.37 -26.89
N SER A 67 1.26 -5.99 -26.24
CA SER A 67 0.98 -7.23 -25.51
C SER A 67 -0.20 -6.95 -24.56
N PRO A 68 -1.19 -7.84 -24.42
CA PRO A 68 -2.29 -7.68 -23.46
C PRO A 68 -1.79 -7.54 -22.00
N ASP A 69 -0.50 -7.78 -21.76
CA ASP A 69 0.18 -7.58 -20.48
C ASP A 69 0.76 -6.17 -20.27
N GLY A 70 0.70 -5.27 -21.25
CA GLY A 70 1.30 -3.93 -21.15
C GLY A 70 0.65 -3.07 -20.06
N VAL A 71 1.43 -2.38 -19.24
CA VAL A 71 0.92 -1.54 -18.13
C VAL A 71 1.17 -0.05 -18.42
N GLN A 72 0.09 0.72 -18.57
CA GLN A 72 0.15 2.17 -18.78
C GLN A 72 0.40 2.93 -17.48
N THR A 73 -0.33 2.57 -16.42
CA THR A 73 -0.37 3.29 -15.15
C THR A 73 -0.66 2.33 -14.01
N LEU A 74 -0.05 2.58 -12.86
CA LEU A 74 -0.35 1.93 -11.59
C LEU A 74 -0.86 2.98 -10.60
N VAL A 75 -1.91 2.72 -9.82
CA VAL A 75 -2.34 3.59 -8.71
C VAL A 75 -2.74 2.76 -7.50
N SER A 76 -2.78 3.36 -6.30
CA SER A 76 -3.36 2.72 -5.12
C SER A 76 -4.69 3.39 -4.79
N ALA A 77 -5.72 2.63 -4.44
CA ALA A 77 -6.94 3.19 -3.89
C ALA A 77 -7.43 2.29 -2.77
N GLU A 78 -7.77 2.91 -1.63
CA GLU A 78 -8.35 2.20 -0.48
C GLU A 78 -7.55 0.93 -0.08
N GLY A 79 -6.22 1.02 -0.08
CA GLY A 79 -5.33 -0.08 0.29
C GLY A 79 -5.19 -1.19 -0.75
N SER A 80 -5.64 -0.98 -1.99
CA SER A 80 -5.49 -1.93 -3.10
C SER A 80 -4.73 -1.29 -4.27
N GLY A 81 -3.95 -2.09 -4.99
CA GLY A 81 -3.29 -1.66 -6.23
C GLY A 81 -4.19 -1.83 -7.45
N TYR A 82 -4.09 -0.90 -8.39
CA TYR A 82 -4.83 -0.89 -9.65
C TYR A 82 -3.89 -0.61 -10.82
N ALA A 83 -4.18 -1.22 -11.97
CA ALA A 83 -3.44 -1.07 -13.20
C ALA A 83 -4.37 -0.68 -14.34
N LEU A 84 -3.92 0.21 -15.21
CA LEU A 84 -4.53 0.47 -16.51
C LEU A 84 -3.68 -0.22 -17.58
N ALA A 85 -4.29 -1.09 -18.38
CA ALA A 85 -3.58 -1.76 -19.46
C ALA A 85 -3.24 -0.78 -20.59
N GLU A 86 -2.05 -0.94 -21.16
CA GLU A 86 -1.50 -0.07 -22.21
C GLU A 86 -2.22 -0.23 -23.55
N ASP A 87 -2.78 -1.40 -23.81
CA ASP A 87 -3.63 -1.66 -24.98
C ASP A 87 -5.05 -1.10 -24.82
N GLY A 88 -5.36 -0.50 -23.66
CA GLY A 88 -6.69 0.02 -23.34
C GLY A 88 -7.73 -1.07 -23.07
N SER A 89 -7.34 -2.33 -22.87
CA SER A 89 -8.25 -3.46 -22.67
C SER A 89 -9.06 -3.40 -21.37
N GLY A 90 -8.56 -2.71 -20.35
CA GLY A 90 -9.25 -2.60 -19.08
C GLY A 90 -8.49 -1.95 -17.94
N ILE A 91 -9.22 -1.74 -16.86
CA ILE A 91 -8.70 -1.40 -15.54
C ILE A 91 -8.74 -2.67 -14.69
N TYR A 92 -7.63 -2.96 -14.02
CA TYR A 92 -7.45 -4.18 -13.24
C TYR A 92 -7.14 -3.85 -11.78
N LYS A 93 -7.65 -4.67 -10.86
CA LYS A 93 -7.36 -4.61 -9.43
C LYS A 93 -6.48 -5.79 -9.04
N VAL A 94 -5.41 -5.53 -8.29
CA VAL A 94 -4.59 -6.61 -7.71
C VAL A 94 -5.36 -7.30 -6.59
N THR A 95 -5.35 -8.62 -6.60
CA THR A 95 -5.88 -9.46 -5.53
C THR A 95 -4.80 -9.75 -4.51
N ALA A 96 -5.19 -10.30 -3.37
CA ALA A 96 -4.25 -10.75 -2.36
C ALA A 96 -3.36 -11.94 -2.80
N LEU A 97 -3.55 -12.45 -4.03
CA LEU A 97 -2.79 -13.54 -4.67
C LEU A 97 -1.83 -13.06 -5.77
N ASP A 98 -1.60 -11.75 -5.88
CA ASP A 98 -0.88 -11.15 -7.02
C ASP A 98 -1.50 -11.51 -8.39
N ALA A 99 -2.80 -11.85 -8.41
CA ALA A 99 -3.57 -11.93 -9.64
C ALA A 99 -4.27 -10.60 -9.89
N TRP A 100 -4.41 -10.24 -11.16
CA TRP A 100 -5.07 -9.00 -11.59
C TRP A 100 -6.44 -9.32 -12.15
N VAL A 101 -7.46 -8.64 -11.63
CA VAL A 101 -8.86 -8.88 -11.99
C VAL A 101 -9.41 -7.66 -12.67
N LYS A 102 -10.00 -7.83 -13.85
CA LYS A 102 -10.64 -6.72 -14.55
C LYS A 102 -11.81 -6.20 -13.72
N VAL A 103 -11.78 -4.90 -13.44
CA VAL A 103 -12.81 -4.18 -12.68
C VAL A 103 -13.48 -3.09 -13.52
N GLY A 104 -12.98 -2.82 -14.73
CA GLY A 104 -13.56 -1.86 -15.66
C GLY A 104 -13.01 -2.03 -17.06
N ASP A 105 -13.72 -1.45 -18.02
CA ASP A 105 -13.25 -1.29 -19.39
C ASP A 105 -12.09 -0.27 -19.47
N GLY A 106 -11.56 -0.08 -20.68
CA GLY A 106 -10.49 0.88 -20.94
C GLY A 106 -10.82 2.31 -20.48
N ALA A 107 -9.83 2.96 -19.88
CA ALA A 107 -9.85 4.38 -19.53
C ALA A 107 -8.71 5.12 -20.22
N ARG A 108 -8.77 6.46 -20.28
CA ARG A 108 -7.61 7.27 -20.67
C ARG A 108 -6.59 7.30 -19.54
N GLN A 109 -7.09 7.39 -18.31
CA GLN A 109 -6.28 7.49 -17.11
C GLN A 109 -7.07 6.99 -15.90
N ILE A 110 -6.36 6.45 -14.92
CA ILE A 110 -6.90 6.10 -13.61
C ILE A 110 -6.24 6.94 -12.52
N PHE A 111 -6.99 7.21 -11.46
CA PHE A 111 -6.58 7.99 -10.31
C PHE A 111 -7.03 7.25 -9.06
N GLY A 112 -6.16 7.08 -8.08
CA GLY A 112 -6.49 6.32 -6.87
C GLY A 112 -5.99 7.03 -5.63
N GLY A 113 -6.80 7.09 -4.58
CA GLY A 113 -6.35 7.64 -3.31
C GLY A 113 -7.34 7.33 -2.20
N GLY A 114 -7.32 8.14 -1.14
CA GLY A 114 -8.15 7.91 0.04
C GLY A 114 -9.65 7.99 -0.21
N ALA A 115 -10.10 8.79 -1.17
CA ALA A 115 -11.50 8.92 -1.56
C ALA A 115 -12.00 7.82 -2.52
N GLY A 116 -11.11 6.95 -3.00
CA GLY A 116 -11.45 5.83 -3.88
C GLY A 116 -10.66 5.79 -5.18
N LEU A 117 -11.14 4.96 -6.11
CA LEU A 117 -10.63 4.81 -7.47
C LEU A 117 -11.53 5.56 -8.46
N PHE A 118 -10.90 6.29 -9.37
CA PHE A 118 -11.54 7.09 -10.40
C PHE A 118 -10.88 6.85 -11.76
N ALA A 119 -11.63 7.06 -12.84
CA ALA A 119 -11.15 6.87 -14.19
C ALA A 119 -11.80 7.83 -15.18
N THR A 120 -11.03 8.30 -16.16
CA THR A 120 -11.56 9.10 -17.27
C THR A 120 -11.90 8.21 -18.46
N SER A 121 -13.10 8.39 -18.99
CA SER A 121 -13.62 7.66 -20.15
C SER A 121 -12.76 7.87 -21.41
N GLN A 122 -12.49 6.80 -22.16
CA GLN A 122 -11.83 6.88 -23.47
C GLN A 122 -12.66 7.65 -24.50
N GLN A 123 -13.97 7.62 -24.39
CA GLN A 123 -14.89 8.17 -25.39
C GLN A 123 -14.93 9.70 -25.32
N ASP A 124 -15.23 10.23 -24.15
CA ASP A 124 -15.52 11.66 -23.96
C ASP A 124 -14.64 12.34 -22.92
N GLY A 125 -13.86 11.58 -22.15
CA GLY A 125 -13.04 12.09 -21.04
C GLY A 125 -13.81 12.34 -19.75
N SER A 126 -15.09 11.98 -19.68
CA SER A 126 -15.88 12.11 -18.45
C SER A 126 -15.29 11.28 -17.31
N ILE A 127 -15.45 11.75 -16.08
CA ILE A 127 -14.85 11.13 -14.90
C ILE A 127 -15.88 10.24 -14.19
N ALA A 128 -15.47 9.02 -13.86
CA ALA A 128 -16.27 8.03 -13.15
C ALA A 128 -15.58 7.57 -11.86
N ARG A 129 -16.36 7.16 -10.86
CA ARG A 129 -15.91 6.54 -9.61
C ARG A 129 -16.23 5.05 -9.62
N TYR A 130 -15.29 4.24 -9.15
CA TYR A 130 -15.51 2.82 -8.87
C TYR A 130 -15.97 2.63 -7.42
N ALA A 131 -17.10 1.96 -7.23
CA ALA A 131 -17.63 1.56 -5.93
C ALA A 131 -18.60 0.39 -6.08
N ASP A 132 -18.71 -0.45 -5.05
CA ASP A 132 -19.66 -1.57 -5.01
C ASP A 132 -19.59 -2.49 -6.25
N GLY A 133 -18.39 -2.63 -6.82
CA GLY A 133 -18.15 -3.46 -8.01
C GLY A 133 -18.49 -2.79 -9.35
N GLY A 134 -18.91 -1.53 -9.37
CA GLY A 134 -19.33 -0.83 -10.59
C GLY A 134 -18.76 0.58 -10.75
N TRP A 135 -18.82 1.10 -11.98
CA TRP A 135 -18.42 2.47 -12.32
C TRP A 135 -19.63 3.37 -12.45
N THR A 136 -19.61 4.50 -11.76
CA THR A 136 -20.64 5.54 -11.87
C THR A 136 -20.02 6.82 -12.40
N ARG A 137 -20.56 7.39 -13.48
CA ARG A 137 -20.14 8.71 -13.97
C ARG A 137 -20.48 9.77 -12.93
N ILE A 138 -19.49 10.57 -12.56
CA ILE A 138 -19.64 11.61 -11.52
C ILE A 138 -19.35 13.01 -12.04
N GLY A 139 -18.80 13.18 -13.23
CA GLY A 139 -18.50 14.50 -13.77
C GLY A 139 -18.07 14.52 -15.24
N ASP A 140 -17.90 15.73 -15.74
CA ASP A 140 -17.41 16.01 -17.09
C ASP A 140 -15.86 15.98 -17.14
N PRO A 141 -15.25 16.08 -18.34
CA PRO A 141 -13.80 16.12 -18.46
C PRO A 141 -13.17 17.30 -17.70
N GLY A 142 -12.00 17.04 -17.11
CA GLY A 142 -11.12 18.06 -16.52
C GLY A 142 -9.75 18.05 -17.21
N ALA A 143 -8.98 19.12 -16.99
CA ALA A 143 -7.59 19.17 -17.44
C ALA A 143 -6.71 18.19 -16.66
N GLU A 144 -6.97 18.05 -15.36
CA GLU A 144 -6.22 17.19 -14.46
C GLU A 144 -7.10 16.79 -13.26
N PHE A 145 -6.82 15.62 -12.67
CA PHE A 145 -7.47 15.20 -11.43
C PHE A 145 -6.45 14.71 -10.41
N ALA A 146 -6.73 14.97 -9.14
CA ALA A 146 -5.94 14.51 -8.00
C ALA A 146 -6.86 13.96 -6.91
N VAL A 147 -6.45 12.90 -6.22
CA VAL A 147 -7.26 12.25 -5.18
C VAL A 147 -6.58 12.43 -3.83
N THR A 148 -7.32 12.90 -2.83
CA THR A 148 -6.87 12.93 -1.44
C THR A 148 -7.78 12.05 -0.58
N ASP A 149 -7.53 12.08 0.72
CA ASP A 149 -8.38 11.48 1.74
C ASP A 149 -9.76 12.13 1.87
N GLU A 150 -9.87 13.39 1.43
CA GLU A 150 -11.06 14.24 1.58
C GLU A 150 -11.94 14.26 0.33
N GLY A 151 -11.42 13.87 -0.83
CA GLY A 151 -12.19 13.86 -2.06
C GLY A 151 -11.36 13.72 -3.34
N LEU A 152 -12.07 13.73 -4.45
CA LEU A 152 -11.49 13.90 -5.78
C LEU A 152 -11.45 15.39 -6.09
N PHE A 153 -10.33 15.90 -6.57
CA PHE A 153 -10.18 17.27 -7.03
C PHE A 153 -9.95 17.28 -8.53
N GLY A 154 -10.65 18.16 -9.24
CA GLY A 154 -10.57 18.31 -10.67
C GLY A 154 -10.23 19.75 -11.04
N LEU A 155 -9.23 19.91 -11.89
CA LEU A 155 -8.90 21.17 -12.57
C LEU A 155 -9.80 21.28 -13.80
N THR A 156 -10.47 22.43 -13.96
CA THR A 156 -11.31 22.67 -15.15
C THR A 156 -10.50 22.57 -16.44
N PRO A 157 -11.11 22.24 -17.61
CA PRO A 157 -10.38 22.11 -18.87
C PRO A 157 -9.56 23.34 -19.29
N ASP A 158 -10.04 24.53 -18.95
CA ASP A 158 -9.36 25.82 -19.16
C ASP A 158 -8.38 26.19 -18.03
N LYS A 159 -8.21 25.30 -17.06
CA LYS A 159 -7.39 25.45 -15.85
C LYS A 159 -7.72 26.68 -14.99
N SER A 160 -8.93 27.22 -15.08
CA SER A 160 -9.32 28.45 -14.36
C SER A 160 -9.82 28.20 -12.93
N ALA A 161 -10.21 26.97 -12.59
CA ALA A 161 -10.72 26.63 -11.26
C ALA A 161 -10.40 25.20 -10.82
N VAL A 162 -10.26 25.02 -9.51
CA VAL A 162 -10.17 23.70 -8.87
C VAL A 162 -11.50 23.40 -8.19
N ASN A 163 -12.09 22.26 -8.52
CA ASN A 163 -13.34 21.76 -7.94
C ASN A 163 -13.08 20.50 -7.12
N GLN A 164 -13.75 20.36 -5.99
CA GLN A 164 -13.76 19.15 -5.16
C GLN A 164 -15.08 18.40 -5.35
N TRP A 165 -14.98 17.10 -5.59
CA TRP A 165 -16.08 16.16 -5.55
C TRP A 165 -16.02 15.30 -4.28
N THR A 166 -17.17 15.15 -3.64
CA THR A 166 -17.43 14.16 -2.58
C THR A 166 -18.74 13.43 -2.86
N SER A 167 -18.90 12.22 -2.33
CA SER A 167 -20.15 11.47 -2.43
C SER A 167 -21.33 12.19 -1.77
N GLU A 168 -21.07 13.02 -0.76
CA GLU A 168 -22.10 13.75 -0.01
C GLU A 168 -22.57 15.02 -0.73
N LYS A 169 -21.65 15.81 -1.30
CA LYS A 169 -21.95 17.15 -1.82
C LYS A 169 -21.90 17.25 -3.35
N GLY A 170 -21.37 16.25 -4.04
CA GLY A 170 -21.03 16.39 -5.45
C GLY A 170 -19.90 17.41 -5.65
N TRP A 171 -19.86 18.04 -6.83
CA TRP A 171 -18.83 19.03 -7.19
C TRP A 171 -19.08 20.39 -6.54
N THR A 172 -18.04 20.95 -5.93
CA THR A 172 -18.00 22.30 -5.35
C THR A 172 -16.68 22.97 -5.71
N THR A 173 -16.70 24.26 -6.02
CA THR A 173 -15.46 25.01 -6.32
C THR A 173 -14.71 25.35 -5.04
N VAL A 174 -13.42 25.03 -5.01
CA VAL A 174 -12.55 25.17 -3.82
C VAL A 174 -11.33 26.04 -4.08
N GLY A 175 -11.04 26.38 -5.34
CA GLY A 175 -9.85 27.14 -5.70
C GLY A 175 -9.95 27.83 -7.06
N GLY A 176 -9.02 28.76 -7.27
CA GLY A 176 -8.83 29.44 -8.56
C GLY A 176 -7.88 28.68 -9.50
N PRO A 177 -7.20 29.39 -10.42
CA PRO A 177 -6.34 28.78 -11.43
C PRO A 177 -5.15 28.02 -10.83
N ALA A 178 -4.80 26.91 -11.47
CA ALA A 178 -3.65 26.08 -11.13
C ALA A 178 -3.04 25.47 -12.40
N GLU A 179 -1.75 25.14 -12.38
CA GLU A 179 -1.08 24.49 -13.51
C GLU A 179 -1.14 22.96 -13.41
N HIS A 180 -0.82 22.42 -12.23
CA HIS A 180 -0.91 21.00 -11.89
C HIS A 180 -1.53 20.78 -10.51
N LEU A 181 -2.09 19.59 -10.29
CA LEU A 181 -2.67 19.17 -9.01
C LEU A 181 -1.93 17.95 -8.46
N TYR A 182 -1.65 17.97 -7.16
CA TYR A 182 -1.01 16.84 -6.47
C TYR A 182 -1.85 16.47 -5.25
N GLY A 183 -2.26 15.21 -5.16
CA GLY A 183 -3.11 14.70 -4.09
C GLY A 183 -2.55 13.43 -3.48
N GLY A 184 -2.70 13.31 -2.16
CA GLY A 184 -2.35 12.11 -1.39
C GLY A 184 -2.72 12.31 0.07
N GLY A 185 -2.21 11.45 0.96
CA GLY A 185 -2.57 11.48 2.39
C GLY A 185 -2.19 12.78 3.11
N ALA A 186 -1.11 13.47 2.68
CA ALA A 186 -0.75 14.78 3.23
C ALA A 186 -1.67 15.94 2.79
N GLY A 187 -2.58 15.71 1.85
CA GLY A 187 -3.58 16.68 1.39
C GLY A 187 -3.46 17.02 -0.10
N LEU A 188 -4.05 18.17 -0.46
CA LEU A 188 -4.06 18.71 -1.82
C LEU A 188 -3.05 19.84 -1.98
N PHE A 189 -2.31 19.80 -3.08
CA PHE A 189 -1.34 20.80 -3.48
C PHE A 189 -1.52 21.16 -4.95
N ALA A 190 -1.05 22.34 -5.34
CA ALA A 190 -1.13 22.81 -6.71
C ALA A 190 0.03 23.73 -7.05
N THR A 191 0.48 23.69 -8.30
CA THR A 191 1.46 24.64 -8.83
C THR A 191 0.75 25.83 -9.49
N SER A 192 1.38 27.00 -9.42
CA SER A 192 0.92 28.23 -10.04
C SER A 192 1.26 28.28 -11.53
N GLN A 193 0.31 28.72 -12.37
CA GLN A 193 0.54 28.97 -13.81
C GLN A 193 1.48 30.13 -14.07
N GLN A 194 1.65 31.03 -13.10
CA GLN A 194 2.40 32.28 -13.30
C GLN A 194 3.89 32.07 -13.13
N ASP A 195 4.27 31.29 -12.11
CA ASP A 195 5.65 31.18 -11.65
C ASP A 195 6.06 29.76 -11.27
N GLY A 196 5.16 28.77 -11.36
CA GLY A 196 5.39 27.39 -10.98
C GLY A 196 5.47 27.15 -9.47
N SER A 197 5.22 28.16 -8.63
CA SER A 197 5.30 28.02 -7.19
C SER A 197 4.26 27.03 -6.66
N ILE A 198 4.60 26.31 -5.59
CA ILE A 198 3.74 25.26 -5.01
C ILE A 198 2.95 25.80 -3.82
N ALA A 199 1.65 25.53 -3.81
CA ALA A 199 0.72 25.91 -2.76
C ALA A 199 -0.01 24.69 -2.17
N ARG A 200 -0.40 24.77 -0.91
CA ARG A 200 -1.24 23.79 -0.22
C ARG A 200 -2.65 24.33 -0.03
N TYR A 201 -3.65 23.47 -0.24
CA TYR A 201 -5.03 23.75 0.13
C TYR A 201 -5.31 23.27 1.55
N ALA A 202 -5.82 24.15 2.41
CA ALA A 202 -6.31 23.83 3.75
C ALA A 202 -7.23 24.92 4.28
N ASP A 203 -8.15 24.55 5.18
CA ASP A 203 -9.06 25.48 5.85
C ASP A 203 -9.84 26.39 4.86
N GLY A 204 -10.16 25.85 3.68
CA GLY A 204 -10.87 26.57 2.63
C GLY A 204 -10.01 27.52 1.78
N GLY A 205 -8.68 27.55 1.95
CA GLY A 205 -7.79 28.48 1.27
C GLY A 205 -6.49 27.86 0.75
N TRP A 206 -5.86 28.55 -0.19
CA TRP A 206 -4.55 28.19 -0.74
C TRP A 206 -3.45 29.02 -0.09
N THR A 207 -2.42 28.34 0.39
CA THR A 207 -1.22 28.99 0.95
C THR A 207 -0.01 28.58 0.14
N ARG A 208 0.74 29.55 -0.40
CA ARG A 208 2.04 29.28 -1.04
C ARG A 208 2.99 28.71 0.00
N ILE A 209 3.56 27.54 -0.30
CA ILE A 209 4.48 26.84 0.61
C ILE A 209 5.88 26.70 0.05
N GLY A 210 6.11 26.90 -1.25
CA GLY A 210 7.44 26.76 -1.84
C GLY A 210 7.57 27.30 -3.25
N ASP A 211 8.79 27.25 -3.75
CA ASP A 211 9.18 27.62 -5.11
C ASP A 211 9.00 26.43 -6.08
N PRO A 212 9.20 26.61 -7.40
CA PRO A 212 9.11 25.52 -8.37
C PRO A 212 10.10 24.38 -8.09
N GLY A 213 9.66 23.15 -8.37
CA GLY A 213 10.48 21.94 -8.36
C GLY A 213 10.51 21.28 -9.74
N ALA A 214 11.45 20.36 -9.96
CA ALA A 214 11.46 19.52 -11.16
C ALA A 214 10.28 18.53 -11.14
N GLU A 215 9.94 18.02 -9.95
CA GLU A 215 8.85 17.08 -9.74
C GLU A 215 8.35 17.17 -8.29
N PHE A 216 7.08 16.88 -8.08
CA PHE A 216 6.48 16.77 -6.76
C PHE A 216 5.74 15.44 -6.62
N ALA A 217 5.84 14.82 -5.44
CA ALA A 217 5.12 13.58 -5.09
C ALA A 217 4.50 13.72 -3.69
N VAL A 218 3.30 13.18 -3.50
CA VAL A 218 2.59 13.25 -2.20
C VAL A 218 2.49 11.84 -1.62
N THR A 219 2.79 11.73 -0.32
CA THR A 219 2.66 10.51 0.47
C THR A 219 1.84 10.81 1.74
N ASP A 220 1.62 9.81 2.57
CA ASP A 220 1.07 10.00 3.92
C ASP A 220 2.03 10.77 4.85
N GLU A 221 3.34 10.77 4.55
CA GLU A 221 4.37 11.43 5.36
C GLU A 221 4.56 12.92 5.01
N GLY A 222 4.07 13.35 3.84
CA GLY A 222 4.24 14.74 3.39
C GLY A 222 4.29 14.88 1.88
N LEU A 223 4.51 16.13 1.45
CA LEU A 223 4.83 16.49 0.08
C LEU A 223 6.34 16.43 -0.11
N PHE A 224 6.79 15.76 -1.16
CA PHE A 224 8.19 15.69 -1.54
C PHE A 224 8.39 16.47 -2.84
N GLY A 225 9.46 17.26 -2.90
CA GLY A 225 9.83 18.05 -4.06
C GLY A 225 11.27 17.76 -4.47
N LEU A 226 11.45 17.39 -5.73
CA LEU A 226 12.76 17.30 -6.37
C LEU A 226 13.18 18.70 -6.81
N THR A 227 14.40 19.13 -6.45
CA THR A 227 14.90 20.44 -6.87
C THR A 227 14.94 20.56 -8.40
N PRO A 228 14.83 21.78 -8.98
CA PRO A 228 14.84 21.96 -10.44
C PRO A 228 16.04 21.35 -11.17
N ASP A 229 17.20 21.29 -10.51
CA ASP A 229 18.45 20.68 -11.00
C ASP A 229 18.56 19.18 -10.68
N LYS A 230 17.53 18.59 -10.05
CA LYS A 230 17.43 17.19 -9.60
C LYS A 230 18.56 16.75 -8.65
N SER A 231 19.18 17.69 -7.93
CA SER A 231 20.30 17.40 -7.03
C SER A 231 19.87 16.98 -5.62
N ALA A 232 18.66 17.31 -5.19
CA ALA A 232 18.16 16.98 -3.86
C ALA A 232 16.64 16.77 -3.82
N VAL A 233 16.20 15.97 -2.85
CA VAL A 233 14.79 15.80 -2.49
C VAL A 233 14.52 16.48 -1.16
N ASN A 234 13.52 17.38 -1.16
CA ASN A 234 13.04 18.06 0.02
C ASN A 234 11.65 17.53 0.39
N GLN A 235 11.39 17.41 1.69
CA GLN A 235 10.07 17.07 2.23
C GLN A 235 9.48 18.29 2.90
N TRP A 236 8.21 18.57 2.60
CA TRP A 236 7.39 19.55 3.28
C TRP A 236 6.39 18.86 4.20
N THR A 237 6.29 19.38 5.43
CA THR A 237 5.21 19.07 6.37
C THR A 237 4.64 20.36 6.96
N SER A 238 3.39 20.33 7.43
CA SER A 238 2.78 21.48 8.11
C SER A 238 3.52 21.87 9.40
N GLU A 239 4.19 20.92 10.04
CA GLU A 239 4.92 21.13 11.29
C GLU A 239 6.30 21.76 11.08
N LYS A 240 7.05 21.31 10.07
CA LYS A 240 8.47 21.67 9.89
C LYS A 240 8.74 22.56 8.69
N GLY A 241 7.78 22.73 7.77
CA GLY A 241 8.06 23.30 6.46
C GLY A 241 8.98 22.38 5.65
N TRP A 242 9.77 22.97 4.74
CA TRP A 242 10.69 22.22 3.87
C TRP A 242 11.97 21.82 4.62
N THR A 243 12.33 20.54 4.53
CA THR A 243 13.60 19.99 4.99
C THR A 243 14.19 19.09 3.92
N THR A 244 15.49 19.18 3.65
CA THR A 244 16.18 18.24 2.75
C THR A 244 16.25 16.87 3.40
N VAL A 245 15.79 15.85 2.68
CA VAL A 245 15.65 14.48 3.19
C VAL A 245 16.29 13.44 2.28
N GLY A 246 16.72 13.80 1.07
CA GLY A 246 17.34 12.86 0.15
C GLY A 246 18.27 13.54 -0.85
N GLY A 247 19.17 12.74 -1.42
CA GLY A 247 20.07 13.17 -2.50
C GLY A 247 19.40 13.15 -3.88
N PRO A 248 20.20 13.15 -4.97
CA PRO A 248 19.71 13.18 -6.35
C PRO A 248 18.78 12.02 -6.70
N ALA A 249 17.80 12.29 -7.56
CA ALA A 249 16.85 11.32 -8.11
C ALA A 249 16.41 11.75 -9.52
N GLU A 250 15.93 10.81 -10.34
CA GLU A 250 15.42 11.10 -11.69
C GLU A 250 13.92 11.34 -11.70
N HIS A 251 13.17 10.42 -11.09
CA HIS A 251 11.73 10.50 -10.89
C HIS A 251 11.34 10.19 -9.46
N LEU A 252 10.23 10.77 -9.00
CA LEU A 252 9.67 10.53 -7.68
C LEU A 252 8.35 9.75 -7.80
N TYR A 253 8.18 8.76 -6.92
CA TYR A 253 6.95 8.00 -6.82
C TYR A 253 6.47 8.06 -5.37
N GLY A 254 5.27 8.61 -5.19
CA GLY A 254 4.59 8.59 -3.89
C GLY A 254 4.37 7.16 -3.39
N GLY A 255 4.07 7.03 -2.10
CA GLY A 255 3.96 5.78 -1.37
C GLY A 255 2.97 5.90 -0.21
N ASP A 256 2.35 4.78 0.20
CA ASP A 256 1.57 4.66 1.44
C ASP A 256 2.53 4.52 2.63
N ARG A 257 3.77 4.10 2.35
CA ARG A 257 4.90 4.18 3.27
C ARG A 257 6.16 4.67 2.55
N GLY A 258 6.45 5.94 2.74
CA GLY A 258 7.66 6.58 2.27
C GLY A 258 7.66 6.94 0.78
N LEU A 259 8.84 7.31 0.30
CA LEU A 259 9.06 7.78 -1.06
C LEU A 259 9.92 6.78 -1.83
N LEU A 260 9.49 6.44 -3.03
CA LEU A 260 10.31 5.73 -4.00
C LEU A 260 10.86 6.72 -5.04
N ALA A 261 12.00 6.40 -5.61
CA ALA A 261 12.60 7.18 -6.68
C ALA A 261 13.38 6.29 -7.65
N THR A 262 13.69 6.81 -8.83
CA THR A 262 14.66 6.18 -9.73
C THR A 262 16.00 6.90 -9.67
N ALA A 263 17.09 6.15 -9.72
CA ALA A 263 18.44 6.70 -9.78
C ALA A 263 18.72 7.35 -11.15
N ARG A 264 19.39 8.51 -11.15
CA ARG A 264 19.66 9.30 -12.38
C ARG A 264 20.56 8.61 -13.40
N ASP A 265 21.48 7.80 -12.93
CA ASP A 265 22.53 7.16 -13.72
C ASP A 265 22.13 5.78 -14.21
N THR A 266 21.44 5.01 -13.36
CA THR A 266 21.13 3.59 -13.61
C THR A 266 19.66 3.34 -13.88
N GLY A 267 18.78 4.27 -13.52
CA GLY A 267 17.33 4.07 -13.53
C GLY A 267 16.82 3.14 -12.42
N ASN A 268 17.70 2.60 -11.57
CA ASN A 268 17.35 1.66 -10.51
C ASN A 268 16.35 2.27 -9.52
N VAL A 269 15.40 1.47 -9.05
CA VAL A 269 14.47 1.92 -8.01
C VAL A 269 15.15 1.94 -6.63
N MET A 270 14.95 3.07 -5.95
CA MET A 270 15.46 3.37 -4.63
C MET A 270 14.30 3.71 -3.70
N ARG A 271 14.46 3.38 -2.41
CA ARG A 271 13.55 3.77 -1.33
C ARG A 271 14.26 4.76 -0.41
N LEU A 272 13.55 5.82 -0.02
CA LEU A 272 14.07 6.82 0.90
C LEU A 272 13.93 6.35 2.36
N ASP A 273 15.02 6.32 3.11
CA ASP A 273 14.98 6.35 4.57
C ASP A 273 14.96 7.81 5.04
N THR A 274 13.78 8.32 5.37
CA THR A 274 13.60 9.71 5.81
C THR A 274 14.24 10.02 7.16
N ARG A 275 14.61 9.00 7.97
CA ARG A 275 15.30 9.20 9.26
C ARG A 275 16.79 9.39 9.07
N GLN A 276 17.37 8.66 8.12
CA GLN A 276 18.80 8.72 7.82
C GLN A 276 19.14 9.70 6.70
N GLY A 277 18.15 10.07 5.89
CA GLY A 277 18.32 10.91 4.72
C GLY A 277 19.04 10.21 3.57
N THR A 278 18.93 8.88 3.49
CA THR A 278 19.70 8.03 2.57
C THR A 278 18.79 7.23 1.64
N TRP A 279 19.30 6.96 0.44
CA TRP A 279 18.65 6.09 -0.52
C TRP A 279 19.10 4.63 -0.33
N GLU A 280 18.15 3.72 -0.28
CA GLU A 280 18.38 2.28 -0.35
C GLU A 280 17.96 1.78 -1.73
N THR A 281 18.89 1.25 -2.52
CA THR A 281 18.55 0.60 -3.80
C THR A 281 17.83 -0.72 -3.53
N ILE A 282 16.59 -0.83 -4.01
CA ILE A 282 15.73 -2.00 -3.76
C ILE A 282 15.46 -2.83 -5.02
N GLY A 283 15.83 -2.34 -6.21
CA GLY A 283 15.61 -3.05 -7.47
C GLY A 283 16.29 -2.43 -8.68
N GLY A 284 16.14 -3.09 -9.82
CA GLY A 284 16.63 -2.64 -11.11
C GLY A 284 15.79 -1.51 -11.72
N PRO A 285 16.07 -1.12 -12.99
CA PRO A 285 15.31 -0.08 -13.68
C PRO A 285 13.89 -0.54 -14.01
N GLY A 286 12.96 0.42 -14.05
CA GLY A 286 11.56 0.16 -14.39
C GLY A 286 10.88 1.41 -14.93
N ALA A 287 9.75 1.20 -15.61
CA ALA A 287 8.93 2.27 -16.17
C ALA A 287 8.05 2.93 -15.10
N LEU A 288 7.53 2.14 -14.15
CA LEU A 288 6.61 2.59 -13.10
C LEU A 288 6.89 1.85 -11.80
N PHE A 289 6.68 2.54 -10.69
CA PHE A 289 6.73 1.96 -9.35
C PHE A 289 5.54 2.46 -8.52
N LEU A 290 5.04 1.59 -7.66
CA LEU A 290 3.92 1.84 -6.75
C LEU A 290 4.22 1.15 -5.43
N SER A 291 3.93 1.77 -4.29
CA SER A 291 3.84 1.04 -3.01
C SER A 291 2.37 0.71 -2.68
N VAL A 292 2.04 -0.41 -2.06
CA VAL A 292 0.68 -0.65 -1.55
C VAL A 292 0.81 -1.52 -0.32
N ASN A 293 0.29 -1.06 0.82
CA ASN A 293 0.43 -1.73 2.11
C ASN A 293 1.87 -2.15 2.42
N SER A 294 2.85 -1.26 2.15
CA SER A 294 4.31 -1.52 2.26
C SER A 294 4.91 -2.53 1.28
N THR A 295 4.09 -3.14 0.43
CA THR A 295 4.57 -3.91 -0.71
C THR A 295 4.97 -2.94 -1.82
N VAL A 296 6.05 -3.21 -2.55
CA VAL A 296 6.40 -2.43 -3.76
C VAL A 296 6.05 -3.25 -4.99
N TYR A 297 5.32 -2.63 -5.91
CA TYR A 297 5.05 -3.14 -7.23
C TYR A 297 5.84 -2.31 -8.26
N GLY A 298 6.32 -2.99 -9.30
CA GLY A 298 7.13 -2.40 -10.34
C GLY A 298 6.72 -2.92 -11.71
N VAL A 299 6.86 -2.07 -12.70
CA VAL A 299 6.69 -2.39 -14.11
C VAL A 299 8.04 -2.26 -14.79
N GLY A 300 8.47 -3.31 -15.50
CA GLY A 300 9.75 -3.30 -16.21
C GLY A 300 9.82 -2.22 -17.29
N PRO A 301 11.01 -1.89 -17.82
CA PRO A 301 11.17 -0.90 -18.89
C PRO A 301 10.41 -1.26 -20.18
N ASP A 302 10.16 -2.55 -20.40
CA ASP A 302 9.37 -3.10 -21.50
C ASP A 302 7.84 -3.01 -21.26
N ARG A 303 7.44 -2.50 -20.10
CA ARG A 303 6.05 -2.41 -19.62
C ARG A 303 5.34 -3.76 -19.54
N ALA A 304 6.07 -4.87 -19.57
CA ALA A 304 5.49 -6.20 -19.62
C ALA A 304 5.07 -6.69 -18.23
N GLY A 305 3.80 -6.49 -17.90
CA GLY A 305 3.20 -6.94 -16.66
C GLY A 305 3.69 -6.18 -15.43
N VAL A 306 3.27 -6.67 -14.27
CA VAL A 306 3.65 -6.13 -12.96
C VAL A 306 4.48 -7.17 -12.21
N ALA A 307 5.42 -6.72 -11.40
CA ALA A 307 6.15 -7.56 -10.47
C ALA A 307 6.06 -6.99 -9.06
N ARG A 308 6.00 -7.87 -8.07
CA ARG A 308 6.02 -7.55 -6.64
C ARG A 308 7.44 -7.72 -6.10
N LEU A 309 7.95 -6.74 -5.37
CA LEU A 309 9.20 -6.86 -4.63
C LEU A 309 9.00 -7.79 -3.44
N VAL A 310 9.78 -8.88 -3.39
CA VAL A 310 9.79 -9.83 -2.27
C VAL A 310 10.93 -9.51 -1.31
N SER A 311 12.10 -9.20 -1.85
CA SER A 311 13.26 -8.71 -1.12
C SER A 311 14.10 -7.83 -2.05
N PRO A 312 15.04 -7.00 -1.55
CA PRO A 312 15.86 -6.14 -2.40
C PRO A 312 16.51 -6.92 -3.55
N GLY A 313 16.21 -6.50 -4.79
CA GLY A 313 16.66 -7.15 -6.03
C GLY A 313 15.87 -8.39 -6.46
N ASN A 314 14.95 -8.90 -5.65
CA ASN A 314 14.13 -10.08 -5.94
C ASN A 314 12.67 -9.69 -6.22
N TRP A 315 12.27 -9.82 -7.48
CA TRP A 315 10.95 -9.46 -7.98
C TRP A 315 10.19 -10.71 -8.41
N LEU A 316 9.03 -10.94 -7.81
CA LEU A 316 8.11 -11.99 -8.23
C LEU A 316 7.17 -11.42 -9.30
N ARG A 317 7.19 -11.97 -10.52
CA ARG A 317 6.24 -11.54 -11.55
C ARG A 317 4.82 -11.90 -11.11
N THR A 318 3.91 -10.94 -11.16
CA THR A 318 2.49 -11.18 -10.91
C THR A 318 1.87 -11.90 -12.12
N ALA A 319 0.65 -12.44 -11.98
CA ALA A 319 -0.09 -12.88 -13.15
C ALA A 319 -0.28 -11.71 -14.14
N GLY A 320 -0.39 -12.00 -15.44
CA GLY A 320 -0.62 -10.99 -16.47
C GLY A 320 -1.97 -10.26 -16.29
N LEU A 321 -2.12 -9.10 -16.93
CA LEU A 321 -3.37 -8.35 -16.99
C LEU A 321 -4.35 -9.05 -17.94
N THR A 322 -4.94 -10.15 -17.48
CA THR A 322 -5.84 -10.96 -18.31
C THR A 322 -7.29 -10.75 -17.89
N ASP A 323 -8.21 -10.75 -18.86
CA ASP A 323 -9.67 -10.71 -18.64
C ASP A 323 -10.20 -12.06 -18.14
N VAL A 324 -9.43 -12.71 -17.27
CA VAL A 324 -9.82 -13.95 -16.61
C VAL A 324 -10.43 -13.50 -15.29
N GLN A 325 -11.75 -13.67 -15.17
CA GLN A 325 -12.39 -13.67 -13.86
C GLN A 325 -11.54 -14.56 -12.96
N PRO A 326 -11.07 -14.07 -11.79
CA PRO A 326 -10.17 -14.85 -10.97
C PRO A 326 -10.86 -16.18 -10.72
N ALA A 327 -10.20 -17.27 -11.11
CA ALA A 327 -10.64 -18.57 -10.66
C ALA A 327 -10.79 -18.47 -9.13
N ALA A 328 -11.84 -19.08 -8.58
CA ALA A 328 -11.98 -19.17 -7.13
C ALA A 328 -10.62 -19.63 -6.56
N VAL A 329 -10.16 -18.93 -5.51
CA VAL A 329 -8.87 -19.22 -4.87
C VAL A 329 -8.70 -20.73 -4.73
N SER A 330 -7.65 -21.27 -5.36
CA SER A 330 -7.41 -22.71 -5.28
C SER A 330 -6.98 -23.10 -3.87
N ALA A 331 -7.14 -24.39 -3.53
CA ALA A 331 -6.63 -24.91 -2.26
C ALA A 331 -5.12 -24.62 -2.08
N ASP A 332 -4.34 -24.77 -3.15
CA ASP A 332 -2.90 -24.50 -3.15
C ASP A 332 -2.57 -23.03 -2.86
N GLN A 333 -3.32 -22.11 -3.48
CA GLN A 333 -3.20 -20.68 -3.26
C GLN A 333 -3.56 -20.30 -1.81
N LYS A 334 -4.62 -20.89 -1.26
CA LYS A 334 -4.99 -20.74 0.16
C LYS A 334 -3.86 -21.24 1.07
N VAL A 335 -3.27 -22.39 0.76
CA VAL A 335 -2.15 -22.98 1.52
C VAL A 335 -0.88 -22.13 1.47
N GLN A 336 -0.52 -21.58 0.31
CA GLN A 336 0.63 -20.67 0.18
C GLN A 336 0.45 -19.42 1.06
N ARG A 337 -0.74 -18.82 1.04
CA ARG A 337 -1.05 -17.67 1.90
C ARG A 337 -1.08 -18.04 3.38
N LEU A 338 -1.56 -19.23 3.74
CA LEU A 338 -1.48 -19.72 5.12
C LEU A 338 -0.04 -19.82 5.58
N ASN A 339 0.88 -20.32 4.74
CA ASN A 339 2.28 -20.43 5.09
C ASN A 339 2.85 -19.08 5.52
N GLU A 340 2.55 -18.00 4.78
CA GLU A 340 2.99 -16.63 5.11
C GLU A 340 2.51 -16.16 6.49
N PHE A 341 1.34 -16.62 6.94
CA PHE A 341 0.76 -16.28 8.24
C PHE A 341 1.17 -17.19 9.38
N THR A 342 1.62 -18.40 9.09
CA THR A 342 1.93 -19.41 10.11
C THR A 342 3.42 -19.75 10.19
N GLN A 343 4.32 -19.08 9.47
CA GLN A 343 5.76 -19.21 9.70
C GLN A 343 6.20 -18.65 11.08
N GLN A 344 7.38 -19.08 11.53
CA GLN A 344 8.07 -18.52 12.69
C GLN A 344 8.49 -17.06 12.45
N GLY A 345 8.74 -16.33 13.54
CA GLY A 345 9.23 -14.94 13.50
C GLY A 345 8.16 -13.83 13.43
N ASP A 346 8.65 -12.60 13.57
CA ASP A 346 7.83 -11.39 13.76
C ASP A 346 7.11 -10.94 12.49
N GLU A 347 7.71 -11.17 11.33
CA GLU A 347 7.14 -10.82 10.04
C GLU A 347 5.83 -11.57 9.78
N ALA A 348 5.85 -12.89 9.90
CA ALA A 348 4.67 -13.74 9.73
C ALA A 348 3.59 -13.44 10.78
N PHE A 349 3.98 -13.19 12.04
CA PHE A 349 3.05 -12.77 13.09
C PHE A 349 2.38 -11.44 12.74
N ASN A 350 3.14 -10.43 12.32
CA ASN A 350 2.61 -9.12 11.96
C ASN A 350 1.73 -9.18 10.71
N ALA A 351 2.08 -10.02 9.71
CA ALA A 351 1.27 -10.26 8.53
C ALA A 351 -0.10 -10.87 8.90
N TRP A 352 -0.11 -11.87 9.79
CA TRP A 352 -1.33 -12.46 10.32
C TRP A 352 -2.17 -11.45 11.11
N VAL A 353 -1.55 -10.65 11.99
CA VAL A 353 -2.25 -9.58 12.75
C VAL A 353 -2.89 -8.57 11.81
N ALA A 354 -2.18 -8.14 10.76
CA ALA A 354 -2.71 -7.21 9.76
C ALA A 354 -3.90 -7.81 9.02
N ALA A 355 -3.79 -9.06 8.55
CA ALA A 355 -4.88 -9.76 7.86
C ALA A 355 -6.11 -9.92 8.76
N ARG A 356 -5.91 -10.26 10.04
CA ARG A 356 -7.00 -10.34 11.02
C ARG A 356 -7.66 -8.98 11.27
N ALA A 357 -6.90 -7.90 11.27
CA ALA A 357 -7.44 -6.55 11.40
C ALA A 357 -8.31 -6.17 10.18
N SER A 358 -7.87 -6.50 8.97
CA SER A 358 -8.66 -6.34 7.73
C SER A 358 -9.97 -7.12 7.78
N HIS A 359 -9.94 -8.37 8.27
CA HIS A 359 -11.16 -9.15 8.47
C HIS A 359 -12.17 -8.45 9.40
N PHE A 360 -11.72 -7.95 10.56
CA PHE A 360 -12.60 -7.20 11.47
C PHE A 360 -13.03 -5.83 10.95
N ALA A 361 -12.34 -5.30 9.93
CA ALA A 361 -12.77 -4.11 9.19
C ALA A 361 -13.78 -4.42 8.07
N ASN A 362 -14.23 -5.68 7.94
CA ASN A 362 -15.09 -6.19 6.86
C ASN A 362 -14.49 -5.97 5.46
N GLU A 363 -13.16 -5.98 5.35
CA GLU A 363 -12.51 -5.98 4.04
C GLU A 363 -12.73 -7.34 3.35
N PRO A 364 -12.85 -7.37 2.01
CA PRO A 364 -13.04 -8.63 1.28
C PRO A 364 -11.91 -9.63 1.56
N ASP A 365 -12.26 -10.84 1.99
CA ASP A 365 -11.33 -11.96 2.15
C ASP A 365 -11.45 -12.92 0.95
N PRO A 366 -10.60 -12.81 -0.08
CA PRO A 366 -10.69 -13.66 -1.26
C PRO A 366 -10.42 -15.14 -0.96
N TYR A 367 -9.66 -15.43 0.10
CA TYR A 367 -9.31 -16.78 0.54
C TYR A 367 -10.41 -17.45 1.36
N LYS A 368 -11.38 -16.65 1.82
CA LYS A 368 -12.45 -17.09 2.72
C LYS A 368 -11.87 -17.85 3.90
N PHE A 369 -10.89 -17.26 4.58
CA PHE A 369 -10.31 -17.89 5.76
C PHE A 369 -11.37 -18.01 6.84
N ASN A 370 -11.34 -19.14 7.55
CA ASN A 370 -12.08 -19.31 8.77
C ASN A 370 -11.35 -18.57 9.91
N TRP A 371 -11.92 -17.44 10.33
CA TRP A 371 -11.40 -16.60 11.43
C TRP A 371 -12.01 -16.95 12.78
N GLU A 372 -12.87 -17.98 12.86
CA GLU A 372 -13.41 -18.45 14.13
C GLU A 372 -12.29 -19.01 15.02
N ASP A 373 -12.27 -18.52 16.26
CA ASP A 373 -11.36 -19.00 17.29
C ASP A 373 -12.15 -19.47 18.51
N ASN A 374 -11.68 -20.54 19.13
CA ASN A 374 -12.21 -21.00 20.41
C ASN A 374 -11.28 -20.58 21.57
N GLY A 375 -10.12 -20.02 21.27
CA GLY A 375 -9.22 -19.41 22.23
C GLY A 375 -8.58 -20.42 23.18
N CYS A 376 -8.09 -21.54 22.63
CA CYS A 376 -7.58 -22.69 23.40
C CYS A 376 -8.53 -23.11 24.53
N ASN A 377 -9.82 -23.30 24.23
CA ASN A 377 -10.88 -23.56 25.23
C ASN A 377 -10.60 -24.74 26.19
N VAL A 378 -9.68 -25.65 25.84
CA VAL A 378 -9.22 -26.77 26.67
C VAL A 378 -8.39 -26.35 27.89
N VAL A 379 -7.91 -25.09 27.96
CA VAL A 379 -7.06 -24.60 29.06
C VAL A 379 -7.54 -23.28 29.68
N LYS A 380 -8.86 -23.11 29.88
CA LYS A 380 -9.46 -21.87 30.45
C LYS A 380 -8.79 -21.36 31.74
N ASN A 381 -8.15 -22.23 32.52
CA ASN A 381 -7.47 -21.87 33.77
C ASN A 381 -6.01 -21.37 33.57
N SER A 382 -5.46 -21.38 32.34
CA SER A 382 -4.08 -20.95 32.04
C SER A 382 -3.98 -19.75 31.08
N LEU A 383 -5.10 -19.23 30.57
CA LEU A 383 -5.12 -18.05 29.69
C LEU A 383 -4.61 -16.76 30.37
N GLU A 384 -4.52 -16.77 31.71
CA GLU A 384 -3.92 -15.73 32.54
C GLU A 384 -3.08 -16.35 33.67
N VAL A 385 -1.94 -16.97 33.35
CA VAL A 385 -0.93 -17.25 34.38
C VAL A 385 -0.24 -15.93 34.72
N ALA A 386 -0.26 -15.48 35.98
CA ALA A 386 0.54 -14.34 36.48
C ALA A 386 0.54 -13.04 35.61
N GLY A 387 -0.57 -12.74 34.90
CA GLY A 387 -0.69 -11.56 34.04
C GLY A 387 -0.08 -11.69 32.64
N PHE A 388 0.24 -12.90 32.17
CA PHE A 388 0.60 -13.20 30.79
C PHE A 388 -0.66 -13.35 29.91
N ARG A 389 -0.57 -12.97 28.62
CA ARG A 389 -1.72 -12.94 27.70
C ARG A 389 -1.48 -13.86 26.50
N PHE A 390 -1.91 -15.11 26.61
CA PHE A 390 -1.71 -16.11 25.55
C PHE A 390 -2.78 -16.12 24.45
N LYS A 391 -3.79 -15.28 24.56
CA LYS A 391 -4.93 -15.25 23.62
C LYS A 391 -4.50 -15.18 22.16
N ASN A 392 -3.55 -14.33 21.79
CA ASN A 392 -3.15 -14.21 20.38
C ASN A 392 -2.45 -15.47 19.85
N ALA A 393 -1.63 -16.14 20.67
CA ALA A 393 -1.02 -17.40 20.30
C ALA A 393 -2.09 -18.47 20.01
N CYS A 394 -3.12 -18.54 20.86
CA CYS A 394 -4.26 -19.44 20.65
C CYS A 394 -5.04 -19.17 19.37
N VAL A 395 -5.40 -17.90 19.14
CA VAL A 395 -6.18 -17.52 17.96
C VAL A 395 -5.39 -17.85 16.69
N ARG A 396 -4.08 -17.57 16.65
CA ARG A 396 -3.24 -17.89 15.48
C ARG A 396 -3.08 -19.39 15.27
N HIS A 397 -2.97 -20.16 16.35
CA HIS A 397 -2.95 -21.62 16.31
C HIS A 397 -4.27 -22.18 15.75
N ASP A 398 -5.42 -21.78 16.29
CA ASP A 398 -6.74 -22.22 15.83
C ASP A 398 -6.98 -21.83 14.37
N PHE A 399 -6.57 -20.61 13.99
CA PHE A 399 -6.62 -20.14 12.60
C PHE A 399 -5.84 -21.07 11.68
N GLY A 400 -4.60 -21.44 12.03
CA GLY A 400 -3.79 -22.37 11.26
C GLY A 400 -4.49 -23.72 11.12
N TYR A 401 -4.84 -24.35 12.23
CA TYR A 401 -5.48 -25.68 12.23
C TYR A 401 -6.70 -25.75 11.32
N ARG A 402 -7.67 -24.85 11.53
CA ARG A 402 -8.94 -24.85 10.79
C ARG A 402 -8.71 -24.68 9.29
N ASN A 403 -7.87 -23.71 8.91
CA ASN A 403 -7.72 -23.37 7.51
C ASN A 403 -6.86 -24.37 6.73
N TYR A 404 -5.84 -24.98 7.34
CA TYR A 404 -5.11 -26.06 6.67
C TYR A 404 -5.93 -27.35 6.60
N GLN A 405 -6.72 -27.68 7.63
CA GLN A 405 -7.66 -28.82 7.56
C GLN A 405 -8.71 -28.60 6.49
N GLU A 406 -9.27 -27.40 6.37
CA GLU A 406 -10.22 -27.05 5.31
C GLU A 406 -9.58 -27.14 3.91
N ALA A 407 -8.33 -26.68 3.76
CA ALA A 407 -7.66 -26.64 2.46
C ALA A 407 -7.09 -28.00 2.01
N LEU A 408 -6.57 -28.82 2.93
CA LEU A 408 -5.82 -30.05 2.63
C LEU A 408 -6.49 -31.34 3.12
N GLY A 409 -7.55 -31.23 3.92
CA GLY A 409 -8.10 -32.36 4.69
C GLY A 409 -7.17 -32.80 5.82
N GLU A 410 -7.65 -33.74 6.64
CA GLU A 410 -6.96 -34.19 7.86
C GLU A 410 -5.59 -34.84 7.57
N GLU A 411 -5.50 -35.64 6.51
CA GLU A 411 -4.27 -36.34 6.14
C GLU A 411 -3.20 -35.36 5.64
N GLY A 412 -3.58 -34.44 4.74
CA GLY A 412 -2.68 -33.41 4.23
C GLY A 412 -2.26 -32.40 5.31
N PHE A 413 -3.12 -32.10 6.27
CA PHE A 413 -2.77 -31.30 7.44
C PHE A 413 -1.70 -31.99 8.32
N ARG A 414 -1.86 -33.28 8.58
CA ARG A 414 -0.96 -34.05 9.48
C ARG A 414 0.37 -34.43 8.84
N HIS A 415 0.38 -34.71 7.54
CA HIS A 415 1.53 -35.27 6.84
C HIS A 415 2.11 -34.36 5.74
N GLY A 416 1.39 -33.29 5.40
CA GLY A 416 1.70 -32.47 4.23
C GLY A 416 1.23 -33.13 2.93
N VAL A 417 1.23 -32.35 1.86
CA VAL A 417 1.01 -32.87 0.50
C VAL A 417 2.18 -32.41 -0.38
N ALA A 418 2.85 -33.39 -0.99
CA ALA A 418 4.04 -33.16 -1.79
C ALA A 418 3.74 -32.17 -2.93
N GLY A 419 4.53 -31.10 -3.00
CA GLY A 419 4.37 -30.06 -4.02
C GLY A 419 3.28 -29.01 -3.73
N GLN A 420 2.40 -29.22 -2.76
CA GLN A 420 1.35 -28.23 -2.40
C GLN A 420 1.71 -27.40 -1.16
N THR A 421 2.32 -28.02 -0.15
CA THR A 421 2.59 -27.31 1.12
C THR A 421 3.81 -26.42 1.06
N GLY A 422 4.83 -26.72 0.27
CA GLY A 422 6.07 -25.93 0.21
C GLY A 422 6.86 -25.88 1.52
N LEU A 423 6.57 -26.77 2.48
CA LEU A 423 7.17 -26.80 3.84
C LEU A 423 8.34 -27.81 3.99
N GLY A 424 8.85 -28.36 2.88
CA GLY A 424 9.84 -29.42 2.91
C GLY A 424 9.31 -30.68 3.62
N ASP A 425 10.09 -31.24 4.55
CA ASP A 425 9.74 -32.43 5.32
C ASP A 425 8.79 -32.17 6.51
N GLN A 426 8.43 -30.90 6.77
CA GLN A 426 7.54 -30.53 7.87
C GLN A 426 6.07 -30.55 7.42
N SER A 427 5.19 -31.12 8.25
CA SER A 427 3.75 -31.02 8.02
C SER A 427 3.18 -29.68 8.51
N PRO A 428 2.06 -29.20 7.94
CA PRO A 428 1.39 -28.01 8.42
C PRO A 428 1.08 -28.06 9.93
N LYS A 429 0.59 -29.21 10.42
CA LYS A 429 0.34 -29.40 11.85
C LYS A 429 1.60 -29.18 12.69
N ALA A 430 2.70 -29.87 12.35
CA ALA A 430 3.95 -29.78 13.11
C ALA A 430 4.53 -28.36 13.11
N MET A 431 4.41 -27.65 11.98
CA MET A 431 4.82 -26.26 11.85
C MET A 431 3.97 -25.33 12.73
N ILE A 432 2.64 -25.48 12.73
CA ILE A 432 1.76 -24.65 13.58
C ILE A 432 1.98 -24.93 15.06
N ASP A 433 2.20 -26.18 15.45
CA ASP A 433 2.52 -26.55 16.84
C ASP A 433 3.82 -25.88 17.31
N LEU A 434 4.82 -25.84 16.43
CA LEU A 434 6.09 -25.16 16.69
C LEU A 434 5.91 -23.65 16.84
N VAL A 435 5.10 -23.04 15.97
CA VAL A 435 4.81 -21.59 15.99
C VAL A 435 3.98 -21.20 17.21
N PHE A 436 3.04 -22.05 17.62
CA PHE A 436 2.27 -21.85 18.84
C PHE A 436 3.18 -21.81 20.08
N LYS A 437 4.12 -22.76 20.18
CA LYS A 437 5.14 -22.75 21.24
C LYS A 437 5.98 -21.47 21.22
N GLN A 438 6.45 -21.05 20.04
CA GLN A 438 7.18 -19.80 19.87
C GLN A 438 6.39 -18.59 20.38
N ASP A 439 5.13 -18.46 19.98
CA ASP A 439 4.30 -17.30 20.30
C ASP A 439 4.00 -17.23 21.81
N LEU A 440 3.78 -18.38 22.47
CA LEU A 440 3.65 -18.44 23.93
C LEU A 440 4.94 -18.02 24.64
N HIS A 441 6.09 -18.57 24.22
CA HIS A 441 7.39 -18.23 24.80
C HIS A 441 7.76 -16.76 24.59
N LYS A 442 7.37 -16.18 23.45
CA LYS A 442 7.56 -14.76 23.16
C LYS A 442 6.79 -13.88 24.14
N GLU A 443 5.54 -14.24 24.45
CA GLU A 443 4.74 -13.51 25.46
C GLU A 443 5.34 -13.64 26.88
N CYS A 444 5.96 -14.78 27.22
CA CYS A 444 6.69 -14.94 28.48
C CYS A 444 7.88 -14.00 28.62
N ASN A 445 8.56 -13.70 27.51
CA ASN A 445 9.70 -12.79 27.47
C ASN A 445 9.31 -11.31 27.30
N ARG A 446 8.01 -11.01 27.14
CA ARG A 446 7.54 -9.66 26.91
C ARG A 446 7.78 -8.76 28.13
N PRO A 447 8.46 -7.61 27.97
CA PRO A 447 8.68 -6.66 29.06
C PRO A 447 7.37 -6.19 29.70
N VAL A 448 7.39 -5.95 31.01
CA VAL A 448 6.27 -5.30 31.71
C VAL A 448 6.48 -3.80 31.75
N MET A 449 5.38 -3.05 31.72
CA MET A 449 5.45 -1.59 31.84
C MET A 449 5.58 -1.21 33.32
N SER A 450 6.70 -0.57 33.68
CA SER A 450 6.88 0.11 34.96
C SER A 450 6.78 1.62 34.72
N GLY A 451 5.58 2.16 34.94
CA GLY A 451 5.25 3.52 34.51
C GLY A 451 5.29 3.66 32.99
N ARG A 452 6.21 4.48 32.46
CA ARG A 452 6.42 4.69 31.01
C ARG A 452 7.54 3.85 30.40
N TYR A 453 8.27 3.07 31.21
CA TYR A 453 9.43 2.33 30.73
C TYR A 453 9.14 0.82 30.70
N PRO A 454 9.49 0.13 29.60
CA PRO A 454 9.49 -1.32 29.58
C PRO A 454 10.65 -1.84 30.43
N VAL A 455 10.35 -2.72 31.38
CA VAL A 455 11.36 -3.39 32.20
C VAL A 455 11.30 -4.90 31.93
N ALA A 456 12.47 -5.51 31.83
CA ALA A 456 12.58 -6.95 31.66
C ALA A 456 11.93 -7.66 32.86
N ARG A 457 11.26 -8.79 32.58
CA ARG A 457 10.67 -9.60 33.64
C ARG A 457 11.74 -10.32 34.44
N PRO A 458 11.55 -10.55 35.75
CA PRO A 458 12.43 -11.39 36.53
C PRO A 458 12.55 -12.79 35.93
N ALA A 459 13.76 -13.34 35.87
CA ALA A 459 14.02 -14.65 35.27
C ALA A 459 13.14 -15.78 35.85
N ILE A 460 12.82 -15.73 37.15
CA ILE A 460 11.94 -16.70 37.80
C ILE A 460 10.50 -16.65 37.27
N GLN A 461 10.00 -15.47 36.90
CA GLN A 461 8.68 -15.33 36.30
C GLN A 461 8.68 -15.80 34.84
N VAL A 462 9.74 -15.49 34.09
CA VAL A 462 9.91 -16.00 32.73
C VAL A 462 9.94 -17.52 32.75
N SER A 463 10.77 -18.13 33.62
CA SER A 463 10.87 -19.59 33.75
C SER A 463 9.54 -20.24 34.13
N ALA A 464 8.80 -19.68 35.10
CA ALA A 464 7.49 -20.19 35.48
C ALA A 464 6.45 -20.07 34.34
N CYS A 465 6.49 -18.96 33.59
CA CYS A 465 5.64 -18.77 32.42
C CYS A 465 5.96 -19.76 31.31
N THR A 466 7.25 -19.96 30.99
CA THR A 466 7.70 -20.90 29.97
C THR A 466 7.29 -22.33 30.31
N ALA A 467 7.39 -22.74 31.58
CA ALA A 467 6.92 -24.06 32.02
C ALA A 467 5.41 -24.23 31.81
N ALA A 468 4.60 -23.23 32.20
CA ALA A 468 3.16 -23.26 31.97
C ALA A 468 2.79 -23.22 30.48
N ALA A 469 3.57 -22.50 29.67
CA ALA A 469 3.41 -22.48 28.22
C ALA A 469 3.72 -23.85 27.61
N ASP A 470 4.76 -24.55 28.07
CA ASP A 470 5.09 -25.90 27.59
C ASP A 470 3.98 -26.90 27.94
N GLU A 471 3.44 -26.87 29.17
CA GLU A 471 2.27 -27.68 29.56
C GLU A 471 1.04 -27.38 28.68
N MET A 472 0.84 -26.10 28.36
CA MET A 472 -0.24 -25.67 27.47
C MET A 472 -0.06 -26.16 26.03
N VAL A 473 1.17 -26.15 25.51
CA VAL A 473 1.49 -26.74 24.20
C VAL A 473 1.14 -28.21 24.21
N GLU A 474 1.59 -28.97 25.21
CA GLU A 474 1.28 -30.40 25.30
C GLU A 474 -0.24 -30.67 25.32
N ALA A 475 -0.99 -29.92 26.14
CA ALA A 475 -2.44 -30.09 26.25
C ALA A 475 -3.19 -29.75 24.95
N VAL A 476 -2.84 -28.63 24.30
CA VAL A 476 -3.52 -28.16 23.08
C VAL A 476 -3.15 -29.01 21.87
N VAL A 477 -1.87 -29.37 21.72
CA VAL A 477 -1.38 -30.21 20.63
C VAL A 477 -1.95 -31.63 20.69
N ALA A 478 -2.16 -32.17 21.90
CA ALA A 478 -2.78 -33.48 22.11
C ALA A 478 -4.29 -33.48 21.85
N ALA A 479 -4.98 -32.38 22.18
CA ALA A 479 -6.42 -32.27 21.98
C ALA A 479 -6.80 -32.15 20.50
N GLY A 480 -5.96 -31.54 19.67
CA GLY A 480 -6.27 -31.26 18.26
C GLY A 480 -7.45 -30.29 18.14
N SER A 481 -7.14 -28.99 18.26
CA SER A 481 -7.98 -27.76 18.11
C SER A 481 -9.50 -27.85 18.40
#